data_AF-A0A0F3GML0-F1
#
_entry.id   AF-A0A0F3GML0-F1
#
_cell.length_a   1.000
_cell.length_b   1.000
_cell.length_c   1.000
_cell.angle_alpha   90.00
_cell.angle_beta   90.00
_cell.angle_gamma   90.00
#
_symmetry.space_group_name_H-M   'P 1'
#
loop_
_entity.id
_entity.type
_entity.pdbx_description
1 polymer ?
#
loop_
_entity_poly.entity_id
_entity_poly.type
_entity_poly.pdbx_seq_one_letter_code
_entity_poly.pdbx_strand_id
1 'polypeptide(L)'
;MDNVASARIVITGVGLTAPNGNNLQEFRRNLLDGKSGVTVLHDKIMGEILAGVCNYDDTRYQSKKELRRGTRAGSIGIYCTNEALIDSGIDLDLYDRANIGIYVGITEHGCAETVVECFAIKEFDYNPRYVSHNFNPKGISNNPAGEVALNLKITGPHYTIGAACAAGNIGIVQGLQMLRLGEVDIAIAGGVSETIHAFPIIASFKNGGALATLSI
;
A
#
# COMPACT_ATOMS: atom_id res chain seq x y z
N MET A 1 -0.17 33.61 13.11
CA MET A 1 0.39 32.56 12.23
C MET A 1 1.77 32.06 12.70
N ASP A 2 2.24 32.48 13.89
CA ASP A 2 3.66 32.27 14.29
C ASP A 2 3.97 30.98 15.08
N ASN A 3 3.02 30.05 15.24
CA ASN A 3 3.20 28.89 16.14
C ASN A 3 3.25 27.51 15.45
N VAL A 4 2.92 27.42 14.16
CA VAL A 4 2.91 26.13 13.45
C VAL A 4 4.33 25.66 13.09
N ALA A 5 5.21 26.58 12.67
CA ALA A 5 6.60 26.26 12.32
C ALA A 5 7.45 25.74 13.50
N SER A 6 7.00 25.94 14.74
CA SER A 6 7.66 25.47 15.97
C SER A 6 6.97 24.25 16.61
N ALA A 7 5.85 23.77 16.06
CA ALA A 7 5.11 22.67 16.67
C ALA A 7 5.91 21.36 16.56
N ARG A 8 6.03 20.66 17.70
CA ARG A 8 6.64 19.33 17.72
C ARG A 8 5.72 18.34 17.02
N ILE A 9 6.25 17.66 16.01
CA ILE A 9 5.56 16.57 15.31
C ILE A 9 6.00 15.25 15.93
N VAL A 10 5.04 14.37 16.21
CA VAL A 10 5.26 13.08 16.86
C VAL A 10 4.58 11.97 16.06
N ILE A 11 5.08 10.75 16.19
CA ILE A 11 4.41 9.55 15.69
C ILE A 11 3.48 9.07 16.82
N THR A 12 2.18 9.02 16.55
CA THR A 12 1.17 8.62 17.54
C THR A 12 0.78 7.15 17.45
N GLY A 13 0.87 6.54 16.26
CA GLY A 13 0.61 5.11 16.08
C GLY A 13 1.24 4.56 14.81
N VAL A 14 1.37 3.23 14.77
CA VAL A 14 1.98 2.49 13.67
C VAL A 14 1.11 1.28 13.31
N GLY A 15 0.78 1.16 12.04
CA GLY A 15 0.11 -0.01 11.48
C GLY A 15 0.87 -0.54 10.27
N LEU A 16 0.96 -1.85 10.16
CA LEU A 16 1.74 -2.52 9.13
C LEU A 16 1.18 -3.92 8.85
N THR A 17 1.40 -4.40 7.64
CA THR A 17 1.54 -5.82 7.34
C THR A 17 2.86 -6.02 6.61
N ALA A 18 3.62 -7.01 7.07
CA ALA A 18 4.92 -7.38 6.55
C ALA A 18 4.97 -8.90 6.41
N PRO A 19 5.91 -9.46 5.62
CA PRO A 19 6.00 -10.90 5.42
C PRO A 19 6.16 -11.73 6.70
N ASN A 20 6.66 -11.12 7.78
CA ASN A 20 6.87 -11.74 9.08
C ASN A 20 6.03 -11.12 10.21
N GLY A 21 4.95 -10.41 9.91
CA GLY A 21 4.01 -9.97 10.94
C GLY A 21 2.93 -9.01 10.44
N ASN A 22 1.74 -9.09 11.02
CA ASN A 22 0.57 -8.29 10.60
C ASN A 22 0.17 -7.20 11.59
N ASN A 23 0.99 -6.96 12.60
CA ASN A 23 0.85 -5.86 13.55
C ASN A 23 2.24 -5.58 14.15
N LEU A 24 2.34 -4.45 14.86
CA LEU A 24 3.59 -3.98 15.43
C LEU A 24 4.19 -4.98 16.43
N GLN A 25 3.37 -5.60 17.27
CA GLN A 25 3.81 -6.52 18.33
C GLN A 25 4.39 -7.81 17.74
N GLU A 26 3.68 -8.41 16.80
CA GLU A 26 4.12 -9.61 16.09
C GLU A 26 5.38 -9.35 15.27
N PHE A 27 5.38 -8.28 14.47
CA PHE A 27 6.53 -7.91 13.64
C PHE A 27 7.77 -7.67 14.48
N ARG A 28 7.65 -6.90 15.58
CA ARG A 28 8.77 -6.62 16.49
C ARG A 28 9.33 -7.90 17.09
N ARG A 29 8.48 -8.79 17.59
CA ARG A 29 8.93 -10.07 18.16
C ARG A 29 9.67 -10.90 17.11
N ASN A 30 9.08 -11.07 15.93
CA ASN A 30 9.66 -11.89 14.88
C ASN A 30 10.97 -11.29 14.32
N LEU A 31 11.05 -9.96 14.23
CA LEU A 31 12.28 -9.26 13.86
C LEU A 31 13.41 -9.51 14.87
N LEU A 32 13.13 -9.37 16.18
CA LEU A 32 14.12 -9.60 17.24
C LEU A 32 14.55 -11.07 17.34
N ASP A 33 13.65 -12.00 17.01
CA ASP A 33 13.93 -13.44 16.96
C ASP A 33 14.65 -13.89 15.66
N GLY A 34 14.87 -12.99 14.70
CA GLY A 34 15.49 -13.32 13.41
C GLY A 34 14.62 -14.20 12.49
N LYS A 35 13.29 -14.15 12.63
CA LYS A 35 12.35 -14.93 11.82
C LYS A 35 12.14 -14.27 10.46
N SER A 36 12.53 -14.99 9.40
CA SER A 36 12.29 -14.60 8.00
C SER A 36 10.84 -14.87 7.58
N GLY A 37 10.29 -13.97 6.75
CA GLY A 37 9.00 -14.16 6.06
C GLY A 37 9.15 -14.50 4.58
N VAL A 38 10.36 -14.77 4.10
CA VAL A 38 10.60 -15.16 2.70
C VAL A 38 10.19 -16.61 2.49
N THR A 39 9.39 -16.86 1.47
CA THR A 39 8.90 -18.19 1.08
C THR A 39 9.11 -18.44 -0.41
N VAL A 40 8.92 -19.69 -0.84
CA VAL A 40 8.86 -20.05 -2.26
C VAL A 40 7.42 -19.84 -2.74
N LEU A 41 7.23 -18.86 -3.63
CA LEU A 41 5.98 -18.66 -4.37
C LEU A 41 6.05 -19.41 -5.70
N HIS A 42 4.98 -20.10 -6.04
CA HIS A 42 4.83 -20.81 -7.32
C HIS A 42 4.01 -19.94 -8.27
N ASP A 43 4.68 -19.22 -9.15
CA ASP A 43 4.05 -18.42 -10.19
C ASP A 43 3.89 -19.22 -11.49
N LYS A 44 2.77 -19.03 -12.20
CA LYS A 44 2.44 -19.79 -13.41
C LYS A 44 3.40 -19.53 -14.58
N ILE A 45 4.01 -18.36 -14.63
CA ILE A 45 4.88 -17.91 -15.73
C ILE A 45 6.35 -17.97 -15.28
N MET A 46 6.64 -17.51 -14.06
CA MET A 46 8.00 -17.42 -13.54
C MET A 46 8.53 -18.71 -12.91
N GLY A 47 7.65 -19.68 -12.60
CA GLY A 47 7.99 -20.87 -11.83
C GLY A 47 8.18 -20.54 -10.36
N GLU A 48 9.20 -21.15 -9.73
CA GLU A 48 9.55 -20.87 -8.34
C GLU A 48 10.28 -19.53 -8.21
N ILE A 49 9.78 -18.68 -7.30
CA ILE A 49 10.39 -17.41 -6.92
C ILE A 49 10.48 -17.28 -5.40
N LEU A 50 11.54 -16.65 -4.92
CA LEU A 50 11.67 -16.26 -3.51
C LEU A 50 10.97 -14.92 -3.29
N ALA A 51 9.98 -14.89 -2.40
CA ALA A 51 9.23 -13.67 -2.12
C ALA A 51 8.84 -13.58 -0.65
N GLY A 52 8.87 -12.35 -0.11
CA GLY A 52 8.14 -12.04 1.12
C GLY A 52 6.74 -11.58 0.78
N VAL A 53 5.72 -12.25 1.30
CA VAL A 53 4.32 -11.94 1.01
C VAL A 53 3.60 -11.49 2.27
N CYS A 54 2.99 -10.31 2.23
CA CYS A 54 2.12 -9.82 3.29
C CYS A 54 0.80 -10.60 3.32
N ASN A 55 0.52 -11.27 4.44
CA ASN A 55 -0.67 -12.11 4.63
C ASN A 55 -1.54 -11.54 5.75
N TYR A 56 -2.54 -10.72 5.43
CA TYR A 56 -3.42 -10.08 6.40
C TYR A 56 -4.88 -10.47 6.17
N ASP A 57 -5.74 -10.26 7.17
CA ASP A 57 -7.19 -10.41 7.00
C ASP A 57 -7.75 -9.21 6.22
N ASP A 58 -7.89 -9.40 4.92
CA ASP A 58 -8.39 -8.39 3.98
C ASP A 58 -9.87 -8.06 4.17
N THR A 59 -10.60 -8.86 4.95
CA THR A 59 -12.01 -8.61 5.29
C THR A 59 -12.22 -7.90 6.63
N ARG A 60 -11.13 -7.66 7.38
CA ARG A 60 -11.21 -7.01 8.70
C ARG A 60 -11.78 -5.59 8.63
N TYR A 61 -11.45 -4.85 7.57
CA TYR A 61 -11.85 -3.44 7.39
C TYR A 61 -12.56 -3.16 6.07
N GLN A 62 -12.82 -4.20 5.27
CA GLN A 62 -13.45 -4.07 3.96
C GLN A 62 -14.39 -5.25 3.71
N SER A 63 -15.47 -4.99 2.98
CA SER A 63 -16.34 -6.03 2.45
C SER A 63 -15.72 -6.74 1.25
N LYS A 64 -16.16 -7.98 0.97
CA LYS A 64 -15.80 -8.70 -0.26
C LYS A 64 -16.14 -7.93 -1.54
N LYS A 65 -17.15 -7.04 -1.48
CA LYS A 65 -17.53 -6.18 -2.61
C LYS A 65 -16.48 -5.10 -2.86
N GLU A 66 -15.96 -4.48 -1.80
CA GLU A 66 -14.90 -3.48 -1.88
C GLU A 66 -13.60 -4.11 -2.38
N LEU A 67 -13.20 -5.27 -1.86
CA LEU A 67 -12.01 -6.00 -2.32
C LEU A 67 -12.05 -6.31 -3.82
N ARG A 68 -13.21 -6.69 -4.36
CA ARG A 68 -13.37 -6.94 -5.81
C ARG A 68 -13.22 -5.67 -6.66
N ARG A 69 -13.60 -4.51 -6.11
CA ARG A 69 -13.59 -3.22 -6.81
C ARG A 69 -12.27 -2.49 -6.66
N GLY A 70 -11.56 -2.70 -5.56
CA GLY A 70 -10.26 -2.09 -5.26
C GLY A 70 -9.08 -2.91 -5.78
N THR A 71 -7.92 -2.53 -5.26
CA THR A 71 -6.60 -3.12 -5.54
C THR A 71 -6.04 -3.75 -4.27
N ARG A 72 -5.09 -4.66 -4.44
CA ARG A 72 -4.41 -5.26 -3.28
C ARG A 72 -3.54 -4.24 -2.54
N ALA A 73 -2.92 -3.31 -3.27
CA ALA A 73 -2.20 -2.18 -2.66
C ALA A 73 -3.14 -1.27 -1.83
N GLY A 74 -4.33 -0.96 -2.35
CA GLY A 74 -5.35 -0.21 -1.60
C GLY A 74 -5.83 -0.96 -0.36
N SER A 75 -6.04 -2.27 -0.47
CA SER A 75 -6.41 -3.12 0.66
C SER A 75 -5.34 -3.18 1.76
N ILE A 76 -4.06 -3.31 1.39
CA ILE A 76 -2.95 -3.19 2.35
C ILE A 76 -2.94 -1.81 3.01
N GLY A 77 -3.12 -0.74 2.23
CA GLY A 77 -3.20 0.62 2.74
C GLY A 77 -4.32 0.80 3.77
N ILE A 78 -5.51 0.27 3.48
CA ILE A 78 -6.66 0.29 4.38
C ILE A 78 -6.38 -0.48 5.66
N TYR A 79 -5.83 -1.70 5.55
CA TYR A 79 -5.49 -2.51 6.71
C TYR A 79 -4.48 -1.80 7.61
N CYS A 80 -3.36 -1.34 7.04
CA CYS A 80 -2.30 -0.67 7.80
C CYS A 80 -2.78 0.63 8.43
N THR A 81 -3.61 1.41 7.73
CA THR A 81 -4.12 2.67 8.28
C THR A 81 -5.05 2.44 9.46
N ASN A 82 -5.97 1.46 9.36
CA ASN A 82 -6.85 1.13 10.47
C ASN A 82 -6.07 0.60 11.68
N GLU A 83 -5.07 -0.26 11.48
CA GLU A 83 -4.19 -0.70 12.58
C GLU A 83 -3.40 0.46 13.20
N ALA A 84 -2.95 1.44 12.39
CA ALA A 84 -2.25 2.62 12.89
C ALA A 84 -3.14 3.52 13.76
N LEU A 85 -4.41 3.68 13.39
CA LEU A 85 -5.40 4.45 14.15
C LEU A 85 -5.76 3.77 15.47
N ILE A 86 -5.84 2.43 15.47
CA ILE A 86 -6.06 1.63 16.68
C ILE A 86 -4.86 1.78 17.62
N ASP A 87 -3.64 1.66 17.10
CA ASP A 87 -2.40 1.82 17.88
C ASP A 87 -2.27 3.25 18.46
N SER A 88 -2.72 4.27 17.71
CA SER A 88 -2.66 5.66 18.17
C SER A 88 -3.74 6.03 19.19
N GLY A 89 -4.82 5.25 19.31
CA GLY A 89 -5.99 5.59 20.11
C GLY A 89 -6.68 6.90 19.67
N ILE A 90 -6.50 7.30 18.40
CA ILE A 90 -7.12 8.52 17.87
C ILE A 90 -8.56 8.19 17.48
N ASP A 91 -9.51 8.89 18.09
CA ASP A 91 -10.88 8.90 17.61
C ASP A 91 -11.02 9.97 16.51
N LEU A 92 -11.16 9.51 15.28
CA LEU A 92 -11.28 10.39 14.12
C LEU A 92 -12.55 11.24 14.12
N ASP A 93 -13.56 10.90 14.92
CA ASP A 93 -14.79 11.72 15.03
C ASP A 93 -14.57 13.00 15.84
N LEU A 94 -13.44 13.11 16.55
CA LEU A 94 -13.02 14.32 17.27
C LEU A 94 -12.25 15.32 16.40
N TYR A 95 -12.00 15.00 15.13
CA TYR A 95 -11.20 15.81 14.22
C TYR A 95 -11.98 16.16 12.94
N ASP A 96 -11.71 17.33 12.38
CA ASP A 96 -12.24 17.69 11.07
C ASP A 96 -11.57 16.84 9.99
N ARG A 97 -12.36 16.05 9.27
CA ARG A 97 -11.90 15.16 8.19
C ARG A 97 -11.24 15.90 7.04
N ALA A 98 -11.49 17.20 6.88
CA ALA A 98 -10.83 18.05 5.91
C ALA A 98 -9.37 18.36 6.28
N ASN A 99 -9.01 18.29 7.57
CA ASN A 99 -7.67 18.57 8.08
C ASN A 99 -6.84 17.29 8.31
N ILE A 100 -7.28 16.15 7.78
CA ILE A 100 -6.56 14.88 7.85
C ILE A 100 -6.00 14.56 6.47
N GLY A 101 -4.68 14.47 6.37
CA GLY A 101 -3.97 14.14 5.13
C GLY A 101 -3.62 12.66 5.03
N ILE A 102 -3.61 12.12 3.80
CA ILE A 102 -3.18 10.75 3.50
C ILE A 102 -2.10 10.78 2.41
N TYR A 103 -0.88 10.40 2.77
CA TYR A 103 0.30 10.47 1.89
C TYR A 103 0.97 9.11 1.78
N VAL A 104 0.73 8.43 0.67
CA VAL A 104 1.17 7.04 0.48
C VAL A 104 2.27 6.95 -0.57
N GLY A 105 3.47 6.59 -0.14
CA GLY A 105 4.56 6.23 -1.03
C GLY A 105 4.27 4.93 -1.79
N ILE A 106 4.54 4.90 -3.09
CA ILE A 106 4.42 3.71 -3.92
C ILE A 106 5.68 3.44 -4.74
N THR A 107 6.03 2.18 -4.93
CA THR A 107 7.10 1.76 -5.85
C THR A 107 6.58 1.79 -7.29
N GLU A 108 5.55 0.99 -7.54
CA GLU A 108 4.78 0.85 -8.77
C GLU A 108 3.30 0.71 -8.41
N HIS A 109 2.40 1.03 -9.34
CA HIS A 109 0.97 0.78 -9.18
C HIS A 109 0.31 0.47 -10.52
N GLY A 110 -0.76 -0.32 -10.50
CA GLY A 110 -1.54 -0.68 -11.68
C GLY A 110 -0.91 -1.74 -12.58
N CYS A 111 0.33 -2.17 -12.31
CA CYS A 111 1.03 -3.16 -13.15
C CYS A 111 0.38 -4.54 -13.06
N ALA A 112 0.05 -5.00 -11.86
CA ALA A 112 -0.63 -6.29 -11.68
C ALA A 112 -2.00 -6.27 -12.34
N GLU A 113 -2.77 -5.21 -12.15
CA GLU A 113 -4.10 -5.03 -12.73
C GLU A 113 -4.06 -4.95 -14.26
N THR A 114 -3.08 -4.25 -14.83
CA THR A 114 -2.85 -4.19 -16.28
C THR A 114 -2.53 -5.57 -16.86
N VAL A 115 -1.63 -6.31 -16.21
CA VAL A 115 -1.27 -7.66 -16.66
C VAL A 115 -2.48 -8.60 -16.61
N VAL A 116 -3.25 -8.56 -15.52
CA VAL A 116 -4.47 -9.37 -15.37
C VAL A 116 -5.51 -9.02 -16.43
N GLU A 117 -5.74 -7.73 -16.68
CA GLU A 117 -6.71 -7.27 -17.69
C GLU A 117 -6.29 -7.67 -19.10
N CYS A 118 -4.99 -7.55 -19.44
CA CYS A 118 -4.46 -7.96 -20.74
C CYS A 118 -4.62 -9.47 -20.98
N PHE A 119 -4.41 -10.32 -19.96
CA PHE A 119 -4.69 -11.75 -20.09
C PHE A 119 -6.18 -12.04 -20.19
N ALA A 120 -7.02 -11.36 -19.41
CA ALA A 120 -8.46 -11.56 -19.45
C ALA A 120 -9.07 -11.20 -20.82
N ILE A 121 -8.71 -10.04 -21.39
CA ILE A 121 -9.26 -9.59 -22.68
C ILE A 121 -8.77 -10.45 -23.87
N LYS A 122 -7.59 -11.07 -23.75
CA LYS A 122 -7.06 -11.98 -24.79
C LYS A 122 -7.98 -13.18 -25.01
N GLU A 123 -8.60 -13.71 -23.96
CA GLU A 123 -9.58 -14.81 -24.06
C GLU A 123 -10.86 -14.40 -24.81
N PHE A 124 -11.06 -13.11 -25.04
CA PHE A 124 -12.16 -12.52 -25.80
C PHE A 124 -11.70 -11.87 -27.11
N ASP A 125 -10.56 -12.30 -27.66
CA ASP A 125 -9.98 -11.77 -28.91
C ASP A 125 -9.83 -10.24 -28.89
N TYR A 126 -9.40 -9.70 -27.74
CA TYR A 126 -9.20 -8.26 -27.51
C TYR A 126 -10.45 -7.39 -27.67
N ASN A 127 -11.65 -7.97 -27.55
CA ASN A 127 -12.88 -7.20 -27.64
C ASN A 127 -13.03 -6.23 -26.45
N PRO A 128 -13.03 -4.89 -26.67
CA PRO A 128 -13.02 -3.90 -25.59
C PRO A 128 -14.29 -3.90 -24.75
N ARG A 129 -15.39 -4.54 -25.22
CA ARG A 129 -16.63 -4.69 -24.45
C ARG A 129 -16.43 -5.46 -23.14
N TYR A 130 -15.40 -6.31 -23.07
CA TYR A 130 -15.12 -7.14 -21.89
C TYR A 130 -14.14 -6.49 -20.91
N VAL A 131 -13.65 -5.28 -21.21
CA VAL A 131 -12.80 -4.55 -20.28
C VAL A 131 -13.60 -4.10 -19.06
N SER A 132 -13.06 -4.34 -17.88
CA SER A 132 -13.66 -3.94 -16.61
C SER A 132 -13.80 -2.42 -16.53
N HIS A 133 -14.99 -1.93 -16.21
CA HIS A 133 -15.21 -0.51 -15.89
C HIS A 133 -14.38 -0.03 -14.68
N ASN A 134 -13.91 -0.94 -13.83
CA ASN A 134 -13.04 -0.62 -12.70
C ASN A 134 -11.55 -0.58 -13.08
N PHE A 135 -11.18 -0.88 -14.33
CA PHE A 135 -9.78 -0.91 -14.74
C PHE A 135 -9.07 0.43 -14.50
N ASN A 136 -9.64 1.54 -14.96
CA ASN A 136 -9.01 2.85 -14.79
C ASN A 136 -8.87 3.27 -13.32
N PRO A 137 -9.91 3.15 -12.46
CA PRO A 137 -9.76 3.38 -11.02
C PRO A 137 -8.69 2.50 -10.36
N LYS A 138 -8.51 1.26 -10.82
CA LYS A 138 -7.49 0.35 -10.29
C LYS A 138 -6.09 0.62 -10.84
N GLY A 139 -5.97 1.19 -12.03
CA GLY A 139 -4.70 1.43 -12.70
C GLY A 139 -4.06 2.78 -12.37
N ILE A 140 -4.83 3.73 -11.86
CA ILE A 140 -4.33 5.08 -11.58
C ILE A 140 -3.52 5.09 -10.27
N SER A 141 -2.35 5.72 -10.30
CA SER A 141 -1.37 5.64 -9.21
C SER A 141 -1.87 6.16 -7.87
N ASN A 142 -2.78 7.14 -7.84
CA ASN A 142 -3.32 7.71 -6.60
C ASN A 142 -4.29 6.78 -5.85
N ASN A 143 -4.67 5.65 -6.43
CA ASN A 143 -5.71 4.78 -5.93
C ASN A 143 -5.46 4.26 -4.48
N PRO A 144 -4.25 3.85 -4.05
CA PRO A 144 -4.03 3.43 -2.66
C PRO A 144 -4.41 4.49 -1.62
N ALA A 145 -4.04 5.76 -1.84
CA ALA A 145 -4.45 6.85 -0.95
C ALA A 145 -5.96 7.12 -1.03
N GLY A 146 -6.54 7.04 -2.24
CA GLY A 146 -7.96 7.20 -2.47
C GLY A 146 -8.82 6.11 -1.80
N GLU A 147 -8.39 4.85 -1.85
CA GLU A 147 -9.08 3.73 -1.18
C GLU A 147 -9.09 3.91 0.35
N VAL A 148 -7.96 4.34 0.93
CA VAL A 148 -7.90 4.69 2.36
C VAL A 148 -8.83 5.84 2.69
N ALA A 149 -8.84 6.90 1.87
CA ALA A 149 -9.71 8.06 2.07
C ALA A 149 -11.19 7.66 2.02
N LEU A 150 -11.59 6.82 1.06
CA LEU A 150 -12.96 6.31 0.94
C LEU A 150 -13.35 5.43 2.13
N ASN A 151 -12.47 4.54 2.58
CA ASN A 151 -12.72 3.64 3.71
C ASN A 151 -12.95 4.42 5.01
N LEU A 152 -12.12 5.43 5.28
CA LEU A 152 -12.14 6.21 6.51
C LEU A 152 -12.99 7.49 6.42
N LYS A 153 -13.58 7.77 5.25
CA LYS A 153 -14.34 9.00 4.95
C LYS A 153 -13.54 10.27 5.22
N ILE A 154 -12.25 10.26 4.86
CA ILE A 154 -11.36 11.41 4.97
C ILE A 154 -11.52 12.26 3.71
N THR A 155 -11.75 13.57 3.89
CA THR A 155 -11.98 14.53 2.80
C THR A 155 -10.81 15.48 2.58
N GLY A 156 -9.81 15.44 3.47
CA GLY A 156 -8.59 16.21 3.34
C GLY A 156 -7.67 15.75 2.20
N PRO A 157 -6.50 16.37 2.06
CA PRO A 157 -5.58 16.12 0.97
C PRO A 157 -5.07 14.67 0.98
N HIS A 158 -5.28 13.96 -0.13
CA HIS A 158 -4.83 12.58 -0.27
C HIS A 158 -4.24 12.32 -1.65
N TYR A 159 -3.05 11.73 -1.70
CA TYR A 159 -2.38 11.34 -2.94
C TYR A 159 -1.24 10.37 -2.68
N THR A 160 -0.76 9.76 -3.75
CA THR A 160 0.41 8.89 -3.72
C THR A 160 1.63 9.54 -4.32
N ILE A 161 2.82 9.10 -3.89
CA ILE A 161 4.09 9.63 -4.38
C ILE A 161 4.98 8.47 -4.81
N GLY A 162 5.43 8.51 -6.07
CA GLY A 162 6.32 7.50 -6.62
C GLY A 162 7.78 7.83 -6.32
N ALA A 163 8.49 6.92 -5.66
CA ALA A 163 9.95 7.03 -5.48
C ALA A 163 10.65 5.67 -5.35
N ALA A 164 10.17 4.65 -6.06
CA ALA A 164 10.72 3.30 -6.05
C ALA A 164 10.99 2.82 -4.61
N CYS A 165 12.16 2.24 -4.33
CA CYS A 165 12.53 1.74 -3.00
C CYS A 165 12.48 2.78 -1.88
N ALA A 166 12.57 4.08 -2.19
CA ALA A 166 12.50 5.16 -1.22
C ALA A 166 11.06 5.64 -0.96
N ALA A 167 10.06 5.12 -1.67
CA ALA A 167 8.72 5.70 -1.69
C ALA A 167 8.07 5.80 -0.31
N GLY A 168 8.18 4.76 0.53
CA GLY A 168 7.66 4.82 1.90
C GLY A 168 8.24 5.97 2.72
N ASN A 169 9.55 6.24 2.58
CA ASN A 169 10.19 7.38 3.23
C ASN A 169 9.66 8.70 2.68
N ILE A 170 9.44 8.79 1.36
CA ILE A 170 8.89 10.00 0.73
C ILE A 170 7.44 10.25 1.17
N GLY A 171 6.62 9.22 1.34
CA GLY A 171 5.28 9.37 1.93
C GLY A 171 5.33 9.98 3.33
N ILE A 172 6.23 9.50 4.18
CA ILE A 172 6.46 10.07 5.53
C ILE A 172 6.97 11.51 5.46
N VAL A 173 7.94 11.81 4.59
CA VAL A 173 8.46 13.17 4.38
C VAL A 173 7.35 14.11 3.96
N GLN A 174 6.44 13.67 3.08
CA GLN A 174 5.32 14.49 2.66
C GLN A 174 4.37 14.78 3.82
N GLY A 175 3.97 13.77 4.60
CA GLY A 175 3.13 13.98 5.78
C GLY A 175 3.76 14.96 6.77
N LEU A 176 5.06 14.81 7.02
CA LEU A 176 5.81 15.73 7.87
C LEU A 176 5.80 17.17 7.32
N GLN A 177 5.96 17.35 6.01
CA GLN A 177 5.93 18.67 5.39
C GLN A 177 4.55 19.32 5.50
N MET A 178 3.48 18.56 5.26
CA MET A 178 2.11 19.06 5.31
C MET A 178 1.72 19.48 6.74
N LEU A 179 2.15 18.71 7.75
CA LEU A 179 2.02 19.10 9.16
C LEU A 179 2.82 20.38 9.50
N ARG A 180 4.06 20.51 9.02
CA ARG A 180 4.90 21.70 9.24
C ARG A 180 4.34 22.96 8.60
N LEU A 181 3.67 22.82 7.47
CA LEU A 181 3.01 23.92 6.77
C LEU A 181 1.65 24.29 7.41
N GLY A 182 1.11 23.44 8.29
CA GLY A 182 -0.22 23.64 8.88
C GLY A 182 -1.37 23.36 7.91
N GLU A 183 -1.10 22.62 6.83
CA GLU A 183 -2.12 22.21 5.84
C GLU A 183 -3.03 21.11 6.40
N VAL A 184 -2.51 20.33 7.36
CA VAL A 184 -3.24 19.26 8.06
C VAL A 184 -2.85 19.23 9.53
N ASP A 185 -3.76 18.76 10.38
CA ASP A 185 -3.53 18.54 11.81
C ASP A 185 -3.07 17.10 12.08
N ILE A 186 -3.48 16.16 11.22
CA ILE A 186 -3.13 14.74 11.26
C ILE A 186 -2.65 14.32 9.88
N ALA A 187 -1.53 13.61 9.81
CA ALA A 187 -1.05 12.98 8.59
C ALA A 187 -0.96 11.47 8.76
N ILE A 188 -1.73 10.73 7.97
CA ILE A 188 -1.53 9.31 7.71
C ILE A 188 -0.46 9.22 6.62
N ALA A 189 0.72 8.72 6.97
CA ALA A 189 1.87 8.74 6.07
C ALA A 189 2.65 7.42 6.13
N GLY A 190 3.09 6.93 4.97
CA GLY A 190 3.79 5.65 4.87
C GLY A 190 4.00 5.23 3.43
N GLY A 191 4.03 3.92 3.16
CA GLY A 191 4.09 3.42 1.80
C GLY A 191 3.56 2.00 1.66
N VAL A 192 3.28 1.63 0.42
CA VAL A 192 2.81 0.31 0.03
C VAL A 192 3.50 -0.12 -1.27
N SER A 193 3.81 -1.41 -1.36
CA SER A 193 4.29 -2.05 -2.59
C SER A 193 3.56 -3.37 -2.76
N GLU A 194 3.02 -3.60 -3.95
CA GLU A 194 2.28 -4.81 -4.30
C GLU A 194 2.60 -5.15 -5.76
N THR A 195 3.62 -5.99 -5.96
CA THR A 195 4.11 -6.36 -7.29
C THR A 195 4.27 -7.87 -7.47
N ILE A 196 3.91 -8.66 -6.46
CA ILE A 196 4.08 -10.12 -6.47
C ILE A 196 3.21 -10.81 -7.55
N HIS A 197 2.17 -10.13 -8.04
CA HIS A 197 1.31 -10.62 -9.12
C HIS A 197 1.63 -10.02 -10.49
N ALA A 198 2.65 -9.16 -10.59
CA ALA A 198 3.08 -8.53 -11.83
C ALA A 198 4.32 -9.23 -12.38
N PHE A 199 4.13 -10.39 -13.05
CA PHE A 199 5.24 -11.18 -13.59
C PHE A 199 6.27 -10.39 -14.43
N PRO A 200 5.91 -9.35 -15.23
CA PRO A 200 6.91 -8.62 -16.00
C PRO A 200 7.92 -7.87 -15.13
N ILE A 201 7.49 -7.40 -13.95
CA ILE A 201 8.38 -6.74 -12.98
C ILE A 201 9.39 -7.75 -12.45
N ILE A 202 8.89 -8.92 -12.01
CA ILE A 202 9.72 -10.01 -11.47
C ILE A 202 10.70 -10.51 -12.54
N ALA A 203 10.23 -10.70 -13.79
CA ALA A 203 11.06 -11.10 -14.91
C ALA A 203 12.14 -10.08 -15.23
N SER A 204 11.81 -8.78 -15.22
CA SER A 204 12.78 -7.71 -15.46
C SER A 204 13.91 -7.71 -14.42
N PHE A 205 13.57 -7.75 -13.13
CA PHE A 205 14.58 -7.83 -12.07
C PHE A 205 15.39 -9.14 -12.13
N LYS A 206 14.76 -10.28 -12.47
CA LYS A 206 15.46 -11.56 -12.65
C LYS A 206 16.47 -11.49 -13.80
N ASN A 207 16.06 -11.00 -14.96
CA ASN A 207 16.90 -10.87 -16.15
C ASN A 207 18.04 -9.87 -15.94
N GLY A 208 17.82 -8.84 -15.12
CA GLY A 208 18.85 -7.89 -14.70
C GLY A 208 19.79 -8.41 -13.60
N GLY A 209 19.60 -9.63 -13.09
CA GLY A 209 20.42 -10.19 -12.02
C GLY A 209 20.20 -9.55 -10.65
N ALA A 210 19.09 -8.84 -10.45
CA ALA A 210 18.78 -8.12 -9.21
C ALA A 210 17.99 -8.95 -8.18
N LEU A 211 17.48 -10.13 -8.55
CA LEU A 211 16.79 -11.04 -7.63
C LEU A 211 17.72 -12.13 -7.11
N ALA A 212 17.52 -12.52 -5.85
CA ALA A 212 18.14 -13.70 -5.29
C ALA A 212 17.67 -14.97 -6.01
N THR A 213 18.57 -15.94 -6.13
CA THR A 213 18.29 -17.25 -6.72
C THR A 213 18.26 -18.33 -5.64
N LEU A 214 17.38 -19.32 -5.81
CA LEU A 214 17.54 -20.59 -5.10
C LEU A 214 18.90 -21.16 -5.51
N SER A 215 19.82 -21.25 -4.56
CA SER A 215 21.10 -21.91 -4.81
C SER A 215 20.81 -23.39 -5.00
N ILE A 216 21.20 -23.93 -6.17
CA ILE A 216 21.22 -25.37 -6.43
C ILE A 216 22.42 -25.97 -5.70
#